data_AF-A0ABC8TY90-F1
#
_entry.id   AF-A0ABC8TY90-F1
#
_cell.length_a   1.000
_cell.length_b   1.000
_cell.length_c   1.000
_cell.angle_alpha   90.00
_cell.angle_beta   90.00
_cell.angle_gamma   90.00
#
_symmetry.space_group_name_H-M   'P 1'
#
loop_
_entity.id
_entity.type
_entity.pdbx_description
1 polymer ?
#
loop_
_entity_poly.entity_id
_entity_poly.type
_entity_poly.pdbx_seq_one_letter_code
_entity_poly.pdbx_strand_id
1 'polypeptide(L)' 'MKELIIGAGKKAYTLVMGRPNPAKLANFPECDVFIYVSCAQTALMDSKDFLAPVITPFEAMLAFNR' A
#
# COMPACT_ATOMS: atom_id res chain seq x y z
N MET A 1 11.71 -1.58 1.06
CA MET A 1 10.43 -1.17 0.43
C MET A 1 10.54 0.19 -0.25
N LYS A 2 10.86 1.27 0.48
CA LYS A 2 11.00 2.61 -0.12
C LYS A 2 12.02 2.66 -1.26
N GLU A 3 13.19 2.06 -1.07
CA GLU A 3 14.23 1.97 -2.10
C GLU A 3 13.78 1.20 -3.35
N LEU A 4 13.02 0.11 -3.19
CA LEU A 4 12.45 -0.63 -4.33
C LEU A 4 11.48 0.22 -5.15
N ILE A 5 10.60 0.97 -4.47
CA ILE A 5 9.63 1.86 -5.13
C ILE A 5 10.36 2.99 -5.88
N ILE A 6 11.35 3.60 -5.24
CA ILE A 6 12.16 4.68 -5.84
C ILE A 6 12.99 4.14 -7.01
N GLY A 7 13.60 2.95 -6.86
CA GLY A 7 14.33 2.26 -7.92
C GLY A 7 13.46 1.93 -9.13
N ALA A 8 12.16 1.65 -8.91
CA ALA A 8 11.17 1.50 -9.96
C ALA A 8 10.66 2.83 -10.55
N GLY A 9 11.25 3.98 -10.17
CA GLY A 9 10.88 5.31 -10.67
C GLY A 9 9.57 5.87 -10.13
N LYS A 10 9.06 5.31 -9.02
CA LYS A 10 7.79 5.73 -8.41
C LYS A 10 8.03 6.57 -7.15
N LYS A 11 7.09 7.47 -6.85
CA LYS A 11 7.10 8.24 -5.60
C LYS A 11 6.61 7.36 -4.45
N ALA A 12 7.26 7.46 -3.29
CA ALA A 12 6.95 6.66 -2.11
C ALA A 12 6.62 7.58 -0.93
N TYR A 13 5.41 7.40 -0.37
CA TYR A 13 4.97 8.05 0.87
C TYR A 13 4.88 7.01 1.98
N THR A 14 5.29 7.37 3.20
CA THR A 14 5.17 6.51 4.37
C THR A 14 4.13 7.13 5.30
N LEU A 15 3.01 6.42 5.46
CA LEU A 15 1.91 6.85 6.31
C LEU A 15 1.92 5.99 7.58
N VAL A 16 1.99 6.64 8.75
CA VAL A 16 1.87 5.96 10.05
C VAL A 16 0.49 6.26 10.59
N MET A 17 -0.34 5.23 10.72
CA MET A 17 -1.70 5.34 11.24
C MET A 17 -2.07 4.05 11.99
N GLY A 18 -3.14 4.10 12.79
CA GLY A 18 -3.77 2.91 13.35
C GLY A 18 -4.44 2.04 12.27
N ARG A 19 -5.52 1.33 12.61
CA ARG A 19 -6.25 0.51 11.63
C ARG A 19 -6.67 1.37 10.40
N PRO A 20 -6.21 1.05 9.18
CA PRO A 20 -6.63 1.76 7.99
C PRO A 20 -8.09 1.42 7.66
N ASN A 21 -8.77 2.36 7.00
CA ASN A 21 -10.13 2.20 6.51
C ASN A 21 -10.27 2.98 5.18
N PRO A 22 -11.31 2.70 4.38
CA PRO A 22 -11.51 3.39 3.10
C PRO A 22 -11.51 4.91 3.21
N ALA A 23 -12.19 5.47 4.23
CA ALA A 23 -12.28 6.91 4.45
C ALA A 23 -10.91 7.58 4.72
N LYS A 24 -10.01 6.90 5.43
CA LYS A 24 -8.65 7.40 5.70
C LYS A 24 -7.80 7.39 4.44
N LEU A 25 -7.87 6.31 3.65
CA LEU A 25 -7.09 6.20 2.41
C LEU A 25 -7.59 7.16 1.33
N ALA A 26 -8.89 7.45 1.30
CA ALA A 26 -9.49 8.43 0.39
C ALA A 26 -8.94 9.86 0.57
N ASN A 27 -8.34 10.20 1.72
CA ASN A 27 -7.69 11.50 1.93
C ASN A 27 -6.37 11.66 1.18
N PHE A 28 -5.85 10.60 0.56
CA PHE A 28 -4.59 10.60 -0.19
C PHE A 28 -4.84 10.23 -1.66
N PRO A 29 -5.61 11.04 -2.42
CA PRO A 29 -5.92 10.76 -3.82
C PRO A 29 -4.70 10.77 -4.74
N GLU A 30 -3.56 11.31 -4.28
CA GLU A 30 -2.28 11.27 -4.99
C GLU A 30 -1.59 9.89 -4.93
N CYS A 31 -2.06 8.98 -4.08
CA CYS A 31 -1.52 7.63 -3.95
C CYS A 31 -2.34 6.65 -4.80
N ASP A 32 -1.74 6.16 -5.90
CA ASP A 32 -2.42 5.19 -6.79
C ASP A 32 -2.55 3.79 -6.17
N VAL A 33 -1.63 3.41 -5.28
CA VAL A 33 -1.54 2.07 -4.67
C VAL A 33 -1.05 2.21 -3.23
N PHE A 34 -1.66 1.46 -2.31
CA PHE A 34 -1.24 1.41 -0.91
C PHE A 34 -0.58 0.07 -0.61
N ILE A 35 0.57 0.11 0.05
CA ILE A 35 1.26 -1.10 0.54
C ILE A 35 1.00 -1.20 2.04
N TYR A 36 0.27 -2.23 2.45
CA TYR A 36 -0.08 -2.43 3.84
C TYR A 36 1.02 -3.20 4.57
N VAL A 37 1.81 -2.48 5.37
CA VAL A 37 2.91 -3.05 6.16
C VAL A 37 2.43 -3.27 7.60
N SER A 38 1.96 -4.48 7.92
CA SER A 38 1.59 -4.86 9.29
C SER A 38 1.80 -6.37 9.52
N CYS A 39 1.32 -6.90 10.65
CA CYS A 39 1.25 -8.35 10.87
C CYS A 39 0.45 -9.04 9.75
N ALA A 40 0.98 -10.16 9.23
CA ALA A 40 0.36 -10.93 8.15
C ALA A 40 -1.07 -11.39 8.47
N GLN A 41 -1.37 -11.64 9.75
CA GLN A 41 -2.71 -12.04 10.21
C GLN A 41 -3.75 -10.90 10.09
N THR A 42 -3.31 -9.65 10.00
CA THR A 42 -4.18 -8.46 9.84
C THR A 42 -4.20 -7.97 8.39
N ALA A 43 -3.45 -8.60 7.48
CA ALA A 43 -3.36 -8.21 6.08
C ALA A 43 -4.57 -8.66 5.23
N LEU A 44 -5.47 -9.48 5.78
CA LEU A 44 -6.77 -9.80 5.19
C LEU A 44 -7.70 -8.60 5.31
N MET A 45 -7.60 -7.68 4.36
CA MET A 45 -8.58 -6.61 4.13
C MET A 45 -9.37 -6.93 2.87
N ASP A 46 -10.69 -6.81 2.93
CA ASP A 46 -11.54 -6.91 1.74
C ASP A 46 -11.24 -5.73 0.81
N SER A 47 -10.57 -6.01 -0.30
CA SER A 47 -10.12 -5.01 -1.28
C SER A 47 -11.27 -4.31 -2.00
N LYS A 48 -12.51 -4.81 -1.87
CA LYS A 48 -13.71 -4.29 -2.55
C LYS A 48 -14.15 -2.92 -2.05
N ASP A 49 -13.80 -2.56 -0.82
CA ASP A 49 -14.24 -1.29 -0.22
C ASP A 49 -13.25 -0.15 -0.43
N PHE A 50 -12.09 -0.41 -1.04
CA PHE A 50 -11.03 0.57 -1.21
C PHE A 50 -11.00 1.14 -2.63
N LEU A 51 -10.93 2.47 -2.72
CA LEU A 51 -10.86 3.20 -4.01
C LEU A 51 -9.53 2.96 -4.75
N ALA A 52 -8.48 2.60 -4.01
CA ALA A 52 -7.17 2.26 -4.53
C ALA A 52 -6.77 0.87 -3.98
N PRO A 53 -6.08 0.05 -4.78
CA PRO A 53 -5.66 -1.28 -4.36
C PRO A 53 -4.74 -1.19 -3.15
N VAL A 54 -5.05 -2.00 -2.14
CA VAL A 54 -4.21 -2.22 -0.97
C VAL A 54 -3.53 -3.57 -1.14
N ILE A 55 -2.21 -3.57 -1.30
CA ILE A 55 -1.41 -4.77 -1.55
C ILE A 55 -0.47 -5.07 -0.39
N THR A 56 -0.03 -6.31 -0.31
CA THR A 56 0.97 -6.76 0.66
C THR A 56 2.39 -6.38 0.22
N PRO A 57 3.36 -6.35 1.15
CA PRO A 57 4.77 -6.12 0.79
C PRO A 57 5.30 -7.18 -0.18
N PHE A 58 4.80 -8.42 -0.10
CA PHE A 58 5.19 -9.50 -1.00
C PHE A 58 4.73 -9.26 -2.44
N GLU A 59 3.46 -8.92 -2.65
CA GLU A 59 2.93 -8.56 -3.98
C GLU A 59 3.67 -7.35 -4.56
N ALA A 60 3.98 -6.37 -3.71
CA ALA A 60 4.70 -5.18 -4.13
C ALA A 60 6.16 -5.50 -4.51
N MET A 61 6.84 -6.40 -3.79
CA MET A 61 8.16 -6.89 -4.21
C MET A 61 8.09 -7.60 -5.55
N LEU A 62 7.09 -8.47 -5.77
CA LEU A 62 6.91 -9.15 -7.06
C LEU A 62 6.63 -8.16 -8.20
N ALA A 63 5.86 -7.10 -7.94
CA ALA A 63 5.52 -6.10 -8.94
C ALA A 63 6.71 -5.21 -9.34
N PHE A 64 7.62 -4.90 -8.39
CA PHE A 64 8.78 -4.05 -8.63
C PHE A 64 10.06 -4.81 -8.99
N ASN A 65 10.10 -6.12 -8.78
CA ASN A 65 11.24 -6.96 -9.14
C ASN A 65 11.08 -7.46 -10.58
N ARG A 66 11.63 -6.69 -11.51
CA ARG A 66 11.74 -7.02 -12.94
C ARG A 66 13.18 -6.87 -13.40
#